data_AF-A0AAD7G007-F1
#
_entry.id   AF-A0AAD7G007-F1
#
_cell.length_a   1.000
_cell.length_b   1.000
_cell.length_c   1.000
_cell.angle_alpha   90.00
_cell.angle_beta   90.00
_cell.angle_gamma   90.00
#
_symmetry.space_group_name_H-M   'P 1'
#
loop_
_entity.id
_entity.type
_entity.pdbx_description
1 polymer ?
#
loop_
_entity_poly.entity_id
_entity_poly.type
_entity_poly.pdbx_seq_one_letter_code
_entity_poly.pdbx_strand_id
1 'polypeptide(L)'
;MSTGICRKCEFLEDELHMAANVPRGTAQWRDLQRTRLKHTKASIRTLQAHFDALQARLDALDSERCQLEETLDSFVYPIESIPVEIVSQIFLNCLPANGRVRPFIFSAPVSLAQISRHWREIAVSIPHLWRSIDLELGNLISCGEDVGDGSPYAHVCGLLKTWFRRTNGHPLSITLRCHADFDLMPPNILS
;
A
#
# COMPACT_ATOMS: atom_id res chain seq x y z
N MET A 1 -30.78 -30.64 -8.50
CA MET A 1 -30.29 -29.26 -8.72
C MET A 1 -31.28 -28.57 -9.65
N SER A 2 -32.20 -27.78 -9.08
CA SER A 2 -33.24 -27.08 -9.82
C SER A 2 -32.64 -26.02 -10.73
N THR A 3 -32.63 -26.29 -12.03
CA THR A 3 -32.51 -25.26 -13.06
C THR A 3 -33.83 -24.50 -13.07
N GLY A 4 -33.91 -23.42 -12.29
CA GLY A 4 -35.00 -22.44 -12.37
C GLY A 4 -34.91 -21.70 -13.70
N ILE A 5 -35.38 -22.35 -14.77
CA ILE A 5 -35.58 -21.69 -16.06
C ILE A 5 -36.64 -20.62 -15.82
N CYS A 6 -36.26 -19.36 -16.01
CA CYS A 6 -37.16 -18.23 -15.87
C CYS A 6 -38.37 -18.48 -16.77
N ARG A 7 -39.61 -18.43 -16.25
CA ARG A 7 -40.85 -18.62 -17.04
C ARG A 7 -40.95 -17.67 -18.24
N LYS A 8 -40.16 -16.59 -18.24
CA LYS A 8 -40.03 -15.64 -19.34
C LYS A 8 -39.27 -16.23 -20.55
N CYS A 9 -38.39 -17.20 -20.35
CA CYS A 9 -37.62 -17.88 -21.40
C CYS A 9 -38.42 -19.00 -22.09
N GLU A 10 -39.15 -19.85 -21.34
CA GLU A 10 -40.03 -20.88 -21.94
C GLU A 10 -41.12 -20.27 -22.83
N PHE A 11 -41.71 -19.15 -22.40
CA PHE A 11 -42.73 -18.44 -23.19
C PHE A 11 -42.16 -17.82 -24.48
N LEU A 12 -40.87 -17.45 -24.48
CA LEU A 12 -40.18 -16.91 -25.66
C LEU A 12 -39.81 -18.01 -26.66
N GLU A 13 -39.45 -19.21 -26.20
CA GLU A 13 -39.12 -20.35 -27.07
C GLU A 13 -40.37 -20.89 -27.81
N ASP A 14 -41.52 -20.97 -27.13
CA ASP A 14 -42.79 -21.35 -27.76
C ASP A 14 -43.31 -20.28 -28.76
N GLU A 15 -43.17 -18.99 -28.45
CA GLU A 15 -43.45 -17.91 -29.41
C GLU A 15 -42.48 -17.92 -30.61
N LEU A 16 -41.21 -18.28 -30.39
CA LEU A 16 -40.21 -18.42 -31.46
C LEU A 16 -40.50 -19.62 -32.37
N HIS A 17 -40.97 -20.75 -31.82
CA HIS A 17 -41.37 -21.94 -32.59
C HIS A 17 -42.66 -21.69 -33.40
N MET A 18 -43.65 -20.99 -32.84
CA MET A 18 -44.84 -20.57 -33.62
C MET A 18 -44.50 -19.53 -34.69
N ALA A 19 -43.59 -18.60 -34.40
CA ALA A 19 -43.13 -17.57 -35.34
C ALA A 19 -42.36 -18.13 -36.56
N ALA A 20 -41.63 -19.23 -36.37
CA ALA A 20 -40.79 -19.84 -37.41
C ALA A 20 -41.61 -20.55 -38.51
N ASN A 21 -42.86 -20.95 -38.22
CA ASN A 21 -43.72 -21.70 -39.14
C ASN A 21 -44.73 -20.81 -39.90
N VAL A 22 -44.75 -19.50 -39.67
CA VAL A 22 -45.64 -18.55 -40.38
C VAL A 22 -45.05 -18.19 -41.75
N PRO A 23 -45.76 -18.44 -42.88
CA PRO A 23 -45.26 -18.15 -44.21
C PRO A 23 -44.96 -16.65 -44.40
N ARG A 24 -43.78 -16.35 -44.96
CA ARG A 24 -43.34 -14.98 -45.24
C ARG A 24 -44.31 -14.30 -46.21
N GLY A 25 -44.67 -13.05 -45.92
CA GLY A 25 -45.57 -12.23 -46.76
C GLY A 25 -47.05 -12.26 -46.37
N THR A 26 -47.45 -13.14 -45.45
CA THR A 26 -48.82 -13.20 -44.90
C THR A 26 -49.13 -12.01 -43.97
N ALA A 27 -50.41 -11.72 -43.77
CA ALA A 27 -50.84 -10.71 -42.80
C ALA A 27 -50.39 -11.06 -41.37
N GLN A 28 -50.51 -12.34 -41.00
CA GLN A 28 -50.04 -12.86 -39.71
C GLN A 28 -48.53 -12.64 -39.50
N TRP A 29 -47.71 -12.82 -40.55
CA TRP A 29 -46.27 -12.52 -40.48
C TRP A 29 -46.00 -11.03 -40.23
N ARG A 30 -46.74 -10.13 -40.90
CA ARG A 30 -46.58 -8.68 -40.70
C ARG A 30 -46.92 -8.23 -39.28
N ASP A 31 -47.98 -8.78 -38.68
CA ASP A 31 -48.40 -8.40 -37.33
C ASP A 31 -47.45 -8.95 -36.27
N LEU A 32 -46.96 -10.18 -36.43
CA LEU A 32 -45.91 -10.75 -35.58
C LEU A 32 -44.62 -9.90 -35.60
N GLN A 33 -44.17 -9.49 -36.79
CA GLN A 33 -42.98 -8.62 -36.93
C GLN A 33 -43.20 -7.25 -36.28
N ARG A 34 -44.40 -6.66 -36.39
CA ARG A 34 -44.74 -5.40 -35.71
C ARG A 34 -44.69 -5.56 -34.19
N THR A 35 -45.26 -6.64 -33.65
CA THR A 35 -45.25 -6.91 -32.19
C THR A 35 -43.83 -7.10 -31.69
N ARG A 36 -43.02 -7.90 -32.38
CA ARG A 36 -41.60 -8.10 -32.06
C ARG A 36 -40.83 -6.78 -32.09
N LEU A 37 -40.99 -5.97 -33.15
CA LEU A 37 -40.33 -4.67 -33.26
C LEU A 37 -40.75 -3.72 -32.13
N LYS A 38 -42.04 -3.69 -31.77
CA LYS A 38 -42.54 -2.90 -30.64
C LYS A 38 -41.90 -3.35 -29.33
N HIS A 39 -41.85 -4.65 -29.08
CA HIS A 39 -41.23 -5.21 -27.88
C HIS A 39 -39.73 -4.90 -27.82
N THR A 40 -38.98 -5.17 -28.89
CA THR A 40 -37.54 -4.87 -28.95
C THR A 40 -37.25 -3.39 -28.76
N LYS A 41 -38.04 -2.49 -29.38
CA LYS A 41 -37.92 -1.05 -29.17
C LYS A 41 -38.21 -0.65 -27.72
N ALA A 42 -39.19 -1.27 -27.07
CA ALA A 42 -39.47 -1.03 -25.66
C ALA A 42 -38.30 -1.47 -24.78
N SER A 43 -37.72 -2.66 -25.02
CA SER A 43 -36.53 -3.13 -24.29
C SER A 43 -35.32 -2.21 -24.45
N ILE A 44 -35.07 -1.70 -25.67
CA ILE A 44 -34.00 -0.73 -25.92
C ILE A 44 -34.24 0.56 -25.12
N ARG A 45 -35.47 1.10 -25.13
CA ARG A 45 -35.81 2.30 -24.35
C ARG A 45 -35.60 2.09 -22.86
N THR A 46 -35.98 0.94 -22.34
CA THR A 46 -35.75 0.59 -20.93
C THR A 46 -34.26 0.58 -20.61
N LEU A 47 -33.44 -0.07 -21.44
CA LEU A 47 -31.99 -0.11 -21.23
C LEU A 47 -31.34 1.27 -21.37
N GLN A 48 -31.80 2.10 -22.30
CA GLN A 48 -31.35 3.49 -22.43
C GLN A 48 -31.67 4.28 -21.16
N ALA A 49 -32.89 4.17 -20.62
CA ALA A 49 -33.24 4.83 -19.37
C ALA A 49 -32.37 4.34 -18.18
N HIS A 50 -32.02 3.05 -18.14
CA HIS A 50 -31.07 2.54 -17.14
C HIS A 50 -29.67 3.08 -17.32
N PHE A 51 -29.19 3.20 -18.57
CA PHE A 51 -27.90 3.80 -18.88
C PHE A 51 -27.85 5.26 -18.42
N ASP A 52 -28.87 6.05 -18.79
CA ASP A 52 -28.97 7.46 -18.40
C ASP A 52 -29.02 7.62 -16.87
N ALA A 53 -29.77 6.76 -16.18
CA ALA A 53 -29.85 6.77 -14.72
C ALA A 53 -28.52 6.40 -14.04
N LEU A 54 -27.79 5.40 -14.57
CA LEU A 54 -26.47 5.03 -14.07
C LEU A 54 -25.43 6.11 -14.36
N GLN A 55 -25.49 6.74 -15.54
CA GLN A 55 -24.61 7.83 -15.90
C GLN A 55 -24.81 9.03 -14.96
N ALA A 56 -26.06 9.42 -14.71
CA ALA A 56 -26.37 10.48 -13.75
C ALA A 56 -25.84 10.17 -12.33
N ARG A 57 -25.83 8.88 -11.93
CA ARG A 57 -25.27 8.47 -10.65
C ARG A 57 -23.74 8.55 -10.63
N LEU A 58 -23.07 8.21 -11.73
CA LEU A 58 -21.62 8.37 -11.85
C LEU A 58 -21.24 9.86 -11.78
N ASP A 59 -21.95 10.72 -12.50
CA ASP A 59 -21.69 12.16 -12.50
C ASP A 59 -21.91 12.77 -11.10
N ALA A 60 -22.94 12.31 -10.37
CA ALA A 60 -23.17 12.72 -8.99
C ALA A 60 -22.03 12.30 -8.05
N LEU A 61 -21.57 11.04 -8.14
CA LEU A 61 -20.42 10.56 -7.36
C LEU A 61 -19.12 11.28 -7.74
N ASP A 62 -18.94 11.63 -9.00
CA ASP A 62 -17.79 12.40 -9.46
C ASP A 62 -17.80 13.81 -8.86
N SER A 63 -18.98 14.46 -8.82
CA SER A 63 -19.13 15.75 -8.17
C SER A 63 -18.88 15.69 -6.66
N GLU A 64 -19.27 14.60 -5.99
CA GLU A 64 -18.98 14.36 -4.57
C GLU A 64 -17.48 14.16 -4.35
N ARG A 65 -16.81 13.38 -5.23
CA ARG A 65 -15.35 13.21 -5.19
C ARG A 65 -14.65 14.56 -5.30
N CYS A 66 -15.02 15.38 -6.29
CA CYS A 66 -14.41 16.70 -6.50
C CYS A 66 -14.58 17.61 -5.28
N GLN A 67 -15.74 17.60 -4.61
CA GLN A 67 -15.96 18.37 -3.38
C GLN A 67 -15.06 17.89 -2.22
N LEU A 68 -14.89 16.58 -2.08
CA LEU A 68 -14.03 16.01 -1.05
C LEU A 68 -12.54 16.28 -1.34
N GLU A 69 -12.13 16.23 -2.61
CA GLU A 69 -10.78 16.59 -3.04
C GLU A 69 -10.49 18.08 -2.77
N GLU A 70 -11.42 18.98 -3.10
CA GLU A 70 -11.29 20.42 -2.77
C GLU A 70 -11.25 20.67 -1.26
N THR A 71 -12.08 19.95 -0.49
CA THR A 71 -12.03 20.01 0.98
C THR A 71 -10.69 19.53 1.50
N LEU A 72 -10.12 18.47 0.91
CA LEU A 72 -8.83 17.93 1.28
C LEU A 72 -7.69 18.93 1.01
N ASP A 73 -7.70 19.55 -0.16
CA ASP A 73 -6.71 20.56 -0.57
C ASP A 73 -6.77 21.84 0.30
N SER A 74 -7.92 22.12 0.91
CA SER A 74 -8.05 23.23 1.87
C SER A 74 -7.32 22.96 3.20
N PHE A 75 -7.03 21.71 3.54
CA PHE A 75 -6.25 21.39 4.74
C PHE A 75 -4.77 21.66 4.49
N VAL A 76 -4.23 22.62 5.25
CA VAL A 76 -2.79 22.79 5.37
C VAL A 76 -2.27 21.73 6.33
N TYR A 77 -1.48 20.77 5.84
CA TYR A 77 -0.78 19.82 6.69
C TYR A 77 0.42 20.51 7.36
N PRO A 78 0.35 20.89 8.65
CA PRO A 78 1.32 21.80 9.25
C PRO A 78 2.74 21.23 9.29
N ILE A 79 2.87 19.90 9.17
CA ILE A 79 4.13 19.18 9.21
C ILE A 79 4.81 19.06 7.84
N GLU A 80 4.07 19.29 6.76
CA GLU A 80 4.57 19.32 5.38
C GLU A 80 4.87 20.75 4.91
N SER A 81 4.31 21.76 5.59
CA SER A 81 4.58 23.19 5.34
C SER A 81 5.80 23.73 6.10
N ILE A 82 6.43 22.93 6.96
CA ILE A 82 7.63 23.33 7.70
C ILE A 82 8.82 23.36 6.73
N PRO A 83 9.60 24.45 6.68
CA PRO A 83 10.83 24.49 5.89
C PRO A 83 11.79 23.36 6.27
N VAL A 84 12.46 22.78 5.27
CA VAL A 84 13.35 21.62 5.45
C VAL A 84 14.46 21.92 6.47
N GLU A 85 14.90 23.18 6.58
CA GLU A 85 15.91 23.63 7.53
C GLU A 85 15.45 23.44 8.98
N ILE A 86 14.18 23.77 9.26
CA ILE A 86 13.61 23.64 10.60
C ILE A 86 13.38 22.16 10.95
N VAL A 87 12.86 21.36 10.00
CA VAL A 87 12.73 19.91 10.18
C VAL A 87 14.09 19.27 10.44
N SER A 88 15.11 19.69 9.69
CA SER A 88 16.49 19.21 9.85
C SER A 88 17.03 19.52 11.25
N GLN A 89 16.79 20.74 11.76
CA GLN A 89 17.18 21.10 13.13
C GLN A 89 16.43 20.26 14.17
N ILE A 90 15.12 20.04 14.02
CA ILE A 90 14.35 19.17 14.92
C ILE A 90 14.97 17.77 14.94
N PHE A 91 15.26 17.19 13.77
CA PHE A 91 15.81 15.84 13.66
C PHE A 91 17.17 15.72 14.36
N LEU A 92 18.04 16.72 14.21
CA LEU A 92 19.34 16.76 14.89
C LEU A 92 19.17 16.85 16.42
N ASN A 93 18.16 17.57 16.90
CA ASN A 93 17.84 17.65 18.33
C ASN A 93 17.18 16.37 18.88
N CYS A 94 16.67 15.48 18.03
CA CYS A 94 16.16 14.17 18.44
C CYS A 94 17.27 13.12 18.64
N LEU A 95 18.52 13.44 18.27
CA LEU A 95 19.64 12.53 18.49
C LEU A 95 19.92 12.37 20.01
N PRO A 96 20.39 11.19 20.44
CA PRO A 96 20.67 10.95 21.85
C PRO A 96 21.80 11.87 22.33
N ALA A 97 21.67 12.42 23.55
CA ALA A 97 22.62 13.38 24.13
C ALA A 97 24.06 12.83 24.27
N ASN A 98 24.21 11.51 24.35
CA ASN A 98 25.52 10.84 24.40
C ASN A 98 26.19 10.70 23.02
N GLY A 99 25.55 11.16 21.94
CA GLY A 99 26.05 11.08 20.56
C GLY A 99 26.07 9.67 19.97
N ARG A 100 25.58 8.65 20.70
CA ARG A 100 25.61 7.24 20.29
C ARG A 100 24.24 6.82 19.78
N VAL A 101 24.07 6.88 18.46
CA VAL A 101 22.84 6.47 17.79
C VAL A 101 22.69 4.96 17.83
N ARG A 102 21.60 4.48 18.41
CA ARG A 102 21.23 3.06 18.34
C ARG A 102 20.33 2.81 17.14
N PRO A 103 20.57 1.75 16.36
CA PRO A 103 19.76 1.40 15.20
C PRO A 103 18.47 0.68 15.63
N PHE A 104 17.65 1.33 16.44
CA PHE A 104 16.40 0.78 16.94
C PHE A 104 15.20 1.45 16.29
N ILE A 105 14.14 0.68 16.00
CA ILE A 105 12.98 1.17 15.22
C ILE A 105 12.27 2.36 15.88
N PHE A 106 12.37 2.49 17.20
CA PHE A 106 11.76 3.57 17.98
C PHE A 106 12.74 4.69 18.36
N SER A 107 14.00 4.63 17.91
CA SER A 107 14.99 5.69 18.19
C SER A 107 15.39 6.45 16.92
N ALA A 108 15.62 7.75 17.07
CA ALA A 108 16.19 8.56 16.01
C ALA A 108 17.60 8.04 15.63
N PRO A 109 17.97 8.09 14.34
CA PRO A 109 17.24 8.66 13.21
C PRO A 109 16.26 7.68 12.53
N VAL A 110 16.22 6.42 12.96
CA VAL A 110 15.45 5.35 12.30
C VAL A 110 13.94 5.55 12.44
N SER A 111 13.47 5.99 13.60
CA SER A 111 12.05 6.32 13.81
C SER A 111 11.59 7.49 12.94
N LEU A 112 12.41 8.53 12.81
CA LEU A 112 12.11 9.72 12.00
C LEU A 112 11.93 9.36 10.52
N ALA A 113 12.77 8.44 10.01
CA ALA A 113 12.70 7.95 8.64
C ALA A 113 11.51 7.02 8.34
N GLN A 114 10.69 6.68 9.34
CA GLN A 114 9.52 5.79 9.20
C GLN A 114 8.17 6.52 9.27
N ILE A 115 8.15 7.81 9.60
CA ILE A 115 6.91 8.56 9.80
C ILE A 115 6.17 8.82 8.48
N SER A 116 6.87 9.37 7.49
CA SER A 116 6.31 9.66 6.16
C SER A 116 7.39 9.57 5.08
N ARG A 117 6.98 9.58 3.80
CA ARG A 117 7.94 9.60 2.67
C ARG A 117 8.78 10.88 2.70
N HIS A 118 8.14 12.02 2.93
CA HIS A 118 8.80 13.32 3.02
C HIS A 118 9.85 13.36 4.14
N TRP A 119 9.51 12.90 5.35
CA TRP A 119 10.44 12.85 6.47
C TRP A 119 11.62 11.93 6.22
N ARG A 120 11.40 10.81 5.54
CA ARG A 120 12.47 9.89 5.15
C ARG A 120 13.45 10.53 4.17
N GLU A 121 12.96 11.26 3.18
CA GLU A 121 13.81 11.97 2.22
C GLU A 121 14.69 13.02 2.91
N ILE A 122 14.10 13.79 3.83
CA ILE A 122 14.84 14.74 4.67
C ILE A 122 15.85 14.02 5.57
N ALA A 123 15.44 12.98 6.29
CA ALA A 123 16.34 12.25 7.20
C ALA A 123 17.54 11.67 6.45
N VAL A 124 17.33 11.12 5.24
CA VAL A 124 18.41 10.54 4.42
C VAL A 124 19.33 11.63 3.84
N SER A 125 18.81 12.83 3.54
CA SER A 125 19.61 13.94 3.01
C SER A 125 20.49 14.63 4.05
N ILE A 126 20.38 14.27 5.34
CA ILE A 126 21.18 14.82 6.44
C ILE A 126 22.23 13.79 6.91
N PRO A 127 23.45 13.78 6.34
CA PRO A 127 24.52 12.86 6.75
C PRO A 127 24.82 12.87 8.25
N HIS A 128 24.64 14.03 8.92
CA HIS A 128 24.93 14.21 10.33
C HIS A 128 24.09 13.30 11.24
N LEU A 129 22.86 12.93 10.82
CA LEU A 129 22.01 11.99 11.56
C LEU A 129 22.60 10.57 11.59
N TRP A 130 23.42 10.22 10.60
CA TRP A 130 23.94 8.87 10.38
C TRP A 130 25.41 8.73 10.78
N ARG A 131 26.04 9.76 11.36
CA ARG A 131 27.48 9.78 11.69
C ARG A 131 27.89 8.87 12.85
N SER A 132 26.96 8.28 13.58
CA SER A 132 27.27 7.27 14.59
C SER A 132 26.35 6.07 14.51
N ILE A 133 26.85 4.92 14.96
CA ILE A 133 26.07 3.71 15.16
C ILE A 133 26.64 2.92 16.35
N ASP A 134 25.77 2.59 17.29
CA ASP A 134 26.05 1.79 18.49
C ASP A 134 25.35 0.44 18.37
N LEU A 135 26.14 -0.60 18.11
CA LEU A 135 25.70 -1.96 17.85
C LEU A 135 25.93 -2.85 19.07
N GLU A 136 24.91 -3.63 19.43
CA GLU A 136 24.99 -4.61 20.50
C GLU A 136 25.03 -6.02 19.90
N LEU A 137 26.23 -6.61 19.86
CA LEU A 137 26.52 -7.87 19.17
C LEU A 137 25.77 -9.07 19.78
N GLY A 138 25.50 -9.07 21.09
CA GLY A 138 24.73 -10.14 21.74
C GLY A 138 23.32 -10.30 21.14
N ASN A 139 22.63 -9.19 20.90
CA ASN A 139 21.29 -9.19 20.29
C ASN A 139 21.30 -9.49 18.78
N LEU A 140 22.48 -9.47 18.14
CA LEU A 140 22.64 -9.62 16.68
C LEU A 140 23.07 -11.04 16.29
N ILE A 141 23.55 -11.85 17.24
CA ILE A 141 24.05 -13.22 17.02
C ILE A 141 23.03 -14.26 17.48
N SER A 142 22.14 -13.93 18.43
CA SER A 142 21.10 -14.85 18.94
C SER A 142 19.91 -15.08 18.00
N CYS A 143 19.87 -14.43 16.84
CA CYS A 143 18.84 -14.68 15.82
C CYS A 143 19.39 -15.64 14.74
N GLY A 144 19.51 -16.94 15.07
CA GLY A 144 19.85 -17.94 14.06
C GLY A 144 20.33 -19.30 14.59
N GLU A 145 19.49 -20.01 15.35
CA GLU A 145 19.43 -21.47 15.21
C GLU A 145 18.50 -21.77 14.04
N ASP A 146 18.90 -21.47 12.80
CA ASP A 146 18.16 -21.93 11.62
C ASP A 146 19.11 -22.24 10.47
N VAL A 147 18.94 -23.45 9.95
CA VAL A 147 19.73 -24.11 8.92
C VAL A 147 19.55 -23.39 7.58
N GLY A 148 20.45 -22.46 7.27
CA GLY A 148 20.56 -21.82 5.96
C GLY A 148 21.93 -21.19 5.81
N ASP A 149 22.49 -21.23 4.61
CA ASP A 149 23.83 -20.77 4.17
C ASP A 149 24.11 -19.25 4.38
N GLY A 150 23.40 -18.60 5.30
CA GLY A 150 23.55 -17.18 5.62
C GLY A 150 24.56 -16.98 6.74
N SER A 151 25.53 -16.09 6.52
CA SER A 151 26.44 -15.63 7.58
C SER A 151 25.64 -15.08 8.77
N PRO A 152 25.99 -15.44 10.03
CA PRO A 152 25.38 -14.89 11.25
C PRO A 152 25.39 -13.35 11.33
N TYR A 153 26.21 -12.70 10.49
CA TYR A 153 26.37 -11.24 10.45
C TYR A 153 25.61 -10.57 9.30
N ALA A 154 24.77 -11.29 8.54
CA ALA A 154 24.08 -10.74 7.37
C ALA A 154 23.24 -9.50 7.71
N HIS A 155 22.53 -9.53 8.84
CA HIS A 155 21.74 -8.39 9.31
C HIS A 155 22.63 -7.17 9.64
N VAL A 156 23.72 -7.39 10.37
CA VAL A 156 24.69 -6.34 10.74
C VAL A 156 25.31 -5.72 9.49
N CYS A 157 25.72 -6.57 8.53
CA CYS A 157 26.24 -6.12 7.25
C CYS A 157 25.23 -5.28 6.48
N GLY A 158 23.96 -5.67 6.45
CA GLY A 158 22.89 -4.89 5.81
C GLY A 158 22.68 -3.53 6.46
N LEU A 159 22.72 -3.49 7.79
CA LEU A 159 22.59 -2.29 8.59
C LEU A 159 23.76 -1.32 8.36
N LEU A 160 25.00 -1.81 8.47
CA LEU A 160 26.20 -1.03 8.20
C LEU A 160 26.20 -0.49 6.78
N LYS A 161 25.86 -1.32 5.77
CA LYS A 161 25.71 -0.86 4.37
C LYS A 161 24.69 0.28 4.24
N THR A 162 23.64 0.27 5.04
CA THR A 162 22.63 1.33 5.04
C THR A 162 23.18 2.62 5.66
N TRP A 163 23.87 2.53 6.80
CA TRP A 163 24.51 3.69 7.42
C TRP A 163 25.58 4.30 6.53
N PHE A 164 26.46 3.48 5.94
CA PHE A 164 27.49 3.95 5.01
C PHE A 164 26.92 4.71 3.81
N ARG A 165 25.82 4.22 3.23
CA ARG A 165 25.15 4.91 2.12
C ARG A 165 24.62 6.29 2.55
N ARG A 166 24.13 6.40 3.79
CA ARG A 166 23.50 7.63 4.31
C ARG A 166 24.50 8.64 4.85
N THR A 167 25.70 8.23 5.28
CA THR A 167 26.76 9.18 5.66
C THR A 167 27.37 9.90 4.45
N ASN A 168 27.11 9.44 3.22
CA ASN A 168 27.54 10.08 1.97
C ASN A 168 29.03 10.48 1.98
N GLY A 169 29.89 9.56 2.42
CA GLY A 169 31.34 9.77 2.50
C GLY A 169 31.84 10.54 3.72
N HIS A 170 30.97 10.92 4.66
CA HIS A 170 31.38 11.54 5.92
C HIS A 170 31.88 10.48 6.93
N PRO A 171 32.78 10.84 7.86
CA PRO A 171 33.28 9.92 8.89
C PRO A 171 32.14 9.31 9.71
N LEU A 172 32.14 7.98 9.83
CA LEU A 172 31.20 7.19 10.63
C LEU A 172 31.90 6.66 11.89
N SER A 173 31.35 6.99 13.06
CA SER A 173 31.77 6.43 14.34
C SER A 173 31.00 5.14 14.63
N ILE A 174 31.69 4.01 14.69
CA ILE A 174 31.10 2.71 14.98
C ILE A 174 31.47 2.30 16.40
N THR A 175 30.47 2.04 17.24
CA THR A 175 30.65 1.45 18.57
C THR A 175 30.10 0.04 18.54
N LEU A 176 30.93 -0.93 18.93
CA LEU A 176 30.55 -2.34 19.04
C LEU A 176 30.54 -2.72 20.52
N ARG A 177 29.39 -3.09 21.06
CA ARG A 177 29.23 -3.63 22.40
C ARG A 177 29.06 -5.14 22.30
N CYS A 178 29.95 -5.89 22.93
CA CYS A 178 29.82 -7.32 23.10
C CYS A 178 29.44 -7.57 24.56
N HIS A 179 28.26 -8.13 24.80
CA HIS A 179 27.97 -8.72 26.09
C HIS A 179 28.58 -10.13 26.03
N ALA A 180 29.75 -10.31 26.63
CA ALA A 180 30.18 -11.66 26.96
C ALA A 180 29.24 -12.12 28.08
N ASP A 181 28.48 -13.18 27.85
CA ASP A 181 27.83 -13.89 28.93
C ASP A 181 28.95 -14.45 29.82
N PHE A 182 29.35 -13.67 30.83
CA PHE A 182 30.32 -14.09 31.83
C PHE A 182 29.77 -15.21 32.73
N ASP A 183 28.51 -15.60 32.57
CA ASP A 183 27.87 -16.71 33.30
C ASP A 183 28.35 -18.11 32.86
N LEU A 184 29.23 -18.20 31.84
CA LEU A 184 29.89 -19.45 31.43
C LEU A 184 31.41 -19.47 31.68
N MET A 185 31.96 -18.58 32.52
CA MET A 185 33.34 -18.77 32.98
C MET A 185 33.35 -19.78 34.14
N PRO A 186 33.95 -20.98 34.00
CA PRO A 186 34.08 -21.90 35.13
C PRO A 186 34.90 -21.22 36.23
N PRO A 187 34.49 -21.34 37.51
CA PRO A 187 35.25 -20.74 38.59
C PRO A 187 36.60 -21.43 38.73
N ASN A 188 37.66 -20.63 38.68
CA ASN A 188 39.03 -20.92 39.12
C ASN A 188 39.87 -21.88 38.27
N ILE A 189 40.75 -21.28 37.45
CA ILE A 189 42.16 -21.66 37.43
C ILE A 189 42.91 -20.61 38.26
N LEU A 190 42.97 -20.81 39.57
CA LEU A 190 43.98 -20.21 40.43
C LEU A 190 44.41 -21.28 41.45
N SER A 191 45.66 -21.72 41.27
CA SER A 191 46.58 -22.43 42.16
C SER A 191 46.08 -23.59 43.02
#